data_AF-A0A966GMS5-F1
#
_entry.id   AF-A0A966GMS5-F1
#
_cell.length_a   1.000
_cell.length_b   1.000
_cell.length_c   1.000
_cell.angle_alpha   90.00
_cell.angle_beta   90.00
_cell.angle_gamma   90.00
#
_symmetry.space_group_name_H-M   'P 1'
#
loop_
_entity.id
_entity.type
_entity.pdbx_description
1 polymer ?
#
loop_
_entity_poly.entity_id
_entity_poly.type
_entity_poly.pdbx_seq_one_letter_code
_entity_poly.pdbx_strand_id
1 'polypeptide(L)'
;MFKKIKDEYGYKFSTVNSGIFVVNIEASCQDGKFFGFFGGEDLRVEINRTKQREIPAKGRAQYFNIPPTWNGTTLKGLKKTVVFILNLNKGDHEIKFYPKNGAIITREPAIIQIKPGQAIIQNIQAENGDRRPWSTIALIDLPLKILDVSATCEKKSGDSDDLKLIIDGRIEKNQESNWWGKNWFWQGHQLQGYTKESRFYTNLEKGVHYIEFWADRTPVLNSVHLDLGIHFDSPEDSKDDTPLQNIPNVDNPKWTGSFNDDTEQMILARAIWGEARGTSEEARIAIAWSIKNRLGKRKSWDTYHNIILQPSQYSAFWETFPEDNNLKALRDPLGTTDNINDYKKWRKTYEIAGDVISQNIPDLTKGATHYYDDSIKAPFWANDFKIKIENLNFFYSK
;
A
#
# COMPACT_ATOMS: atom_id res chain seq x y z
N MET A 1 0.83 -10.10 -25.75
CA MET A 1 0.51 -11.02 -24.63
C MET A 1 1.83 -11.50 -24.06
N PHE A 2 2.10 -11.27 -22.78
CA PHE A 2 3.36 -11.61 -22.13
C PHE A 2 3.30 -13.00 -21.49
N LYS A 3 2.26 -13.29 -20.69
CA LYS A 3 2.14 -14.58 -19.99
C LYS A 3 0.68 -14.95 -19.70
N LYS A 4 0.31 -16.21 -19.91
CA LYS A 4 -0.91 -16.81 -19.33
C LYS A 4 -0.54 -17.54 -18.06
N ILE A 5 -1.31 -17.34 -17.00
CA ILE A 5 -1.09 -18.01 -15.71
C ILE A 5 -2.37 -18.71 -15.26
N LYS A 6 -2.20 -19.87 -14.61
CA LYS A 6 -3.27 -20.62 -13.93
C LYS A 6 -2.91 -20.86 -12.47
N ASP A 7 -1.62 -20.97 -12.19
CA ASP A 7 -1.02 -21.08 -10.88
C ASP A 7 -0.27 -19.79 -10.52
N GLU A 8 0.15 -19.68 -9.25
CA GLU A 8 0.93 -18.54 -8.77
C GLU A 8 2.19 -18.32 -9.62
N TYR A 9 2.53 -17.05 -9.86
CA TYR A 9 3.70 -16.66 -10.64
C TYR A 9 4.46 -15.54 -9.94
N GLY A 10 5.77 -15.71 -9.75
CA GLY A 10 6.66 -14.67 -9.24
C GLY A 10 7.42 -14.00 -10.37
N TYR A 11 7.42 -12.66 -10.40
CA TYR A 11 8.27 -11.85 -11.27
C TYR A 11 9.26 -11.09 -10.39
N LYS A 12 10.53 -11.47 -10.48
CA LYS A 12 11.61 -10.87 -9.71
C LYS A 12 12.22 -9.71 -10.48
N PHE A 13 12.57 -8.64 -9.77
CA PHE A 13 13.27 -7.50 -10.31
C PHE A 13 14.16 -6.87 -9.24
N SER A 14 15.13 -6.06 -9.65
CA SER A 14 16.02 -5.38 -8.73
C SER A 14 16.04 -3.88 -9.00
N THR A 15 16.15 -3.06 -7.96
CA THR A 15 16.30 -1.61 -8.05
C THR A 15 17.73 -1.22 -7.70
N VAL A 16 18.29 -0.26 -8.44
CA VAL A 16 19.67 0.23 -8.22
C VAL A 16 19.72 1.20 -7.04
N ASN A 17 18.67 2.00 -6.88
CA ASN A 17 18.53 3.02 -5.84
C ASN A 17 17.20 2.82 -5.10
N SER A 18 17.18 3.19 -3.82
CA SER A 18 15.92 3.34 -3.09
C SER A 18 15.15 4.57 -3.60
N GLY A 19 13.82 4.54 -3.52
CA GLY A 19 12.98 5.68 -3.85
C GLY A 19 11.55 5.28 -4.23
N ILE A 20 10.79 6.24 -4.77
CA ILE A 20 9.42 6.00 -5.21
C ILE A 20 9.41 5.44 -6.63
N PHE A 21 8.73 4.32 -6.82
CA PHE A 21 8.62 3.65 -8.12
C PHE A 21 7.16 3.54 -8.56
N VAL A 22 6.96 3.64 -9.87
CA VAL A 22 5.80 3.09 -10.56
C VAL A 22 6.07 1.64 -10.93
N VAL A 23 5.16 0.75 -10.55
CA VAL A 23 5.08 -0.62 -11.06
C VAL A 23 3.78 -0.76 -11.85
N ASN A 24 3.91 -0.74 -13.18
CA ASN A 24 2.79 -0.82 -14.13
C ASN A 24 2.53 -2.26 -14.52
N ILE A 25 1.30 -2.72 -14.33
CA ILE A 25 0.86 -4.08 -14.69
C ILE A 25 -0.39 -3.96 -15.55
N GLU A 26 -0.36 -4.55 -16.75
CA GLU A 26 -1.53 -4.67 -17.64
C GLU A 26 -1.91 -6.15 -17.73
N ALA A 27 -3.17 -6.45 -17.44
CA ALA A 27 -3.69 -7.81 -17.49
C ALA A 27 -5.17 -7.83 -17.89
N SER A 28 -5.66 -9.02 -18.23
CA SER A 28 -7.08 -9.30 -18.44
C SER A 28 -7.50 -10.61 -17.78
N CYS A 29 -8.78 -10.69 -17.45
CA CYS A 29 -9.41 -11.86 -16.87
C CYS A 29 -10.78 -12.07 -17.54
N GLN A 30 -11.09 -13.31 -17.89
CA GLN A 30 -12.34 -13.70 -18.53
C GLN A 30 -13.49 -13.82 -17.51
N ASP A 31 -14.71 -13.52 -17.98
CA ASP A 31 -15.92 -13.79 -17.20
C ASP A 31 -16.13 -15.30 -17.02
N GLY A 32 -16.93 -15.66 -16.01
CA GLY A 32 -17.27 -17.05 -15.72
C GLY A 32 -18.11 -17.68 -16.82
N LYS A 33 -17.86 -18.98 -17.07
CA LYS A 33 -18.69 -19.76 -18.00
C LYS A 33 -20.10 -19.96 -17.43
N PHE A 34 -21.09 -20.14 -18.32
CA PHE A 34 -22.50 -20.39 -17.97
C PHE A 34 -23.11 -19.31 -17.07
N PHE A 35 -23.13 -18.05 -17.54
CA PHE A 35 -23.69 -16.91 -16.79
C PHE A 35 -23.05 -16.72 -15.39
N GLY A 36 -21.76 -17.00 -15.25
CA GLY A 36 -21.02 -16.79 -13.99
C GLY A 36 -21.13 -17.89 -12.95
N PHE A 37 -21.85 -18.99 -13.20
CA PHE A 37 -22.07 -20.07 -12.22
C PHE A 37 -20.80 -20.76 -11.72
N PHE A 38 -19.74 -20.79 -12.53
CA PHE A 38 -18.47 -21.44 -12.16
C PHE A 38 -17.37 -20.46 -11.71
N GLY A 39 -17.73 -19.18 -11.50
CA GLY A 39 -16.79 -18.11 -11.19
C GLY A 39 -15.93 -17.72 -12.39
N GLY A 40 -15.57 -16.43 -12.46
CA GLY A 40 -14.66 -15.91 -13.48
C GLY A 40 -13.19 -16.22 -13.19
N GLU A 41 -12.34 -15.84 -14.13
CA GLU A 41 -10.93 -15.60 -13.86
C GLU A 41 -10.80 -14.35 -12.98
N ASP A 42 -9.93 -14.36 -11.97
CA ASP A 42 -9.57 -13.16 -11.22
C ASP A 42 -8.06 -13.13 -10.99
N LEU A 43 -7.50 -11.94 -10.81
CA LEU A 43 -6.08 -11.75 -10.48
C LEU A 43 -5.90 -10.78 -9.33
N ARG A 44 -5.14 -11.21 -8.33
CA ARG A 44 -4.51 -10.35 -7.33
C ARG A 44 -3.00 -10.31 -7.56
N VAL A 45 -2.40 -9.17 -7.28
CA VAL A 45 -0.95 -9.00 -7.22
C VAL A 45 -0.55 -8.56 -5.81
N GLU A 46 0.61 -9.01 -5.35
CA GLU A 46 1.29 -8.51 -4.15
C GLU A 46 2.71 -8.10 -4.53
N ILE A 47 3.16 -6.93 -4.08
CA ILE A 47 4.55 -6.48 -4.25
C ILE A 47 5.25 -6.61 -2.90
N ASN A 48 6.38 -7.32 -2.86
CA ASN A 48 7.12 -7.64 -1.63
C ASN A 48 6.20 -8.17 -0.52
N ARG A 49 5.31 -9.10 -0.88
CA ARG A 49 4.32 -9.75 0.01
C ARG A 49 3.26 -8.79 0.57
N THR A 50 3.27 -7.50 0.22
CA THR A 50 2.26 -6.55 0.68
C THR A 50 0.91 -6.89 0.08
N LYS A 51 -0.05 -7.24 0.94
CA LYS A 51 -1.40 -7.64 0.56
C LYS A 51 -2.40 -6.51 0.75
N GLN A 52 -2.90 -5.99 -0.35
CA GLN A 52 -3.85 -4.87 -0.39
C GLN A 52 -5.25 -5.33 0.00
N ARG A 53 -6.04 -4.42 0.59
CA ARG A 53 -7.46 -4.63 0.96
C ARG A 53 -8.35 -3.50 0.45
N GLU A 54 -9.66 -3.64 0.56
CA GLU A 54 -10.64 -2.64 0.14
C GLU A 54 -10.55 -1.33 0.94
N ILE A 55 -10.84 -0.21 0.29
CA ILE A 55 -10.92 1.12 0.90
C ILE A 55 -12.31 1.73 0.60
N PRO A 56 -13.04 2.21 1.61
CA PRO A 56 -12.78 2.01 3.03
C PRO A 56 -12.89 0.52 3.42
N ALA A 57 -12.16 0.11 4.44
CA ALA A 57 -12.23 -1.24 4.99
C ALA A 57 -13.66 -1.62 5.38
N LYS A 58 -14.14 -2.80 4.96
CA LYS A 58 -15.48 -3.30 5.25
C LYS A 58 -15.41 -4.72 5.81
N GLY A 59 -15.69 -4.87 7.10
CA GLY A 59 -15.81 -6.19 7.74
C GLY A 59 -14.65 -7.13 7.40
N ARG A 60 -14.97 -8.29 6.80
CA ARG A 60 -13.99 -9.27 6.32
C ARG A 60 -13.27 -8.76 5.06
N ALA A 61 -11.94 -8.70 5.14
CA ALA A 61 -11.09 -8.22 4.05
C ALA A 61 -11.35 -8.95 2.72
N GLN A 62 -11.46 -8.15 1.66
CA GLN A 62 -11.59 -8.56 0.28
C GLN A 62 -10.22 -8.45 -0.40
N TYR A 63 -9.83 -9.48 -1.15
CA TYR A 63 -8.50 -9.54 -1.78
C TYR A 63 -8.52 -9.71 -3.29
N PHE A 64 -9.67 -10.04 -3.87
CA PHE A 64 -9.86 -10.27 -5.32
C PHE A 64 -10.95 -9.37 -5.91
N ASN A 65 -11.61 -8.58 -5.05
CA ASN A 65 -12.66 -7.65 -5.45
C ASN A 65 -12.37 -6.29 -4.82
N ILE A 66 -11.21 -5.75 -5.18
CA ILE A 66 -10.72 -4.45 -4.74
C ILE A 66 -10.17 -3.69 -5.94
N PRO A 67 -10.05 -2.36 -5.88
CA PRO A 67 -9.61 -1.56 -7.02
C PRO A 67 -8.32 -2.05 -7.70
N PRO A 68 -7.21 -2.41 -7.02
CA PRO A 68 -5.99 -2.87 -7.69
C PRO A 68 -6.00 -4.36 -8.10
N THR A 69 -7.18 -4.92 -8.44
CA THR A 69 -7.32 -6.31 -8.92
C THR A 69 -8.02 -6.36 -10.27
N TRP A 70 -7.87 -7.51 -10.95
CA TRP A 70 -8.59 -7.80 -12.20
C TRP A 70 -9.67 -8.80 -11.89
N ASN A 71 -10.92 -8.36 -11.95
CA ASN A 71 -12.08 -9.22 -11.75
C ASN A 71 -12.70 -9.57 -13.11
N GLY A 72 -12.77 -10.85 -13.44
CA GLY A 72 -13.23 -11.30 -14.76
C GLY A 72 -14.71 -11.00 -15.04
N THR A 73 -15.54 -10.98 -14.00
CA THR A 73 -16.97 -10.62 -14.13
C THR A 73 -17.12 -9.16 -14.53
N THR A 74 -16.28 -8.29 -13.97
CA THR A 74 -16.28 -6.86 -14.28
C THR A 74 -15.59 -6.58 -15.62
N LEU A 75 -14.48 -7.25 -15.92
CA LEU A 75 -13.65 -6.95 -17.09
C LEU A 75 -14.09 -7.65 -18.37
N LYS A 76 -14.73 -8.82 -18.26
CA LYS A 76 -15.22 -9.61 -19.40
C LYS A 76 -14.16 -9.82 -20.50
N GLY A 77 -12.93 -10.09 -20.08
CA GLY A 77 -11.79 -10.31 -20.97
C GLY A 77 -11.07 -9.05 -21.45
N LEU A 78 -11.59 -7.85 -21.17
CA LEU A 78 -10.93 -6.59 -21.51
C LEU A 78 -9.74 -6.31 -20.58
N LYS A 79 -8.79 -5.55 -21.10
CA LYS A 79 -7.57 -5.15 -20.39
C LYS A 79 -7.88 -4.10 -19.34
N LYS A 80 -7.20 -4.22 -18.22
CA LYS A 80 -7.09 -3.20 -17.19
C LYS A 80 -5.63 -2.99 -16.84
N THR A 81 -5.27 -1.74 -16.59
CA THR A 81 -3.94 -1.37 -16.09
C THR A 81 -4.05 -1.04 -14.60
N VAL A 82 -3.15 -1.59 -13.80
CA VAL A 82 -2.96 -1.18 -12.40
C VAL A 82 -1.55 -0.59 -12.27
N VAL A 83 -1.49 0.62 -11.74
CA VAL A 83 -0.30 1.43 -11.53
C VAL A 83 -0.03 1.46 -10.03
N PHE A 84 0.85 0.59 -9.54
CA PHE A 84 1.27 0.65 -8.14
C PHE A 84 2.32 1.74 -7.98
N ILE A 85 2.16 2.60 -6.99
CA ILE A 85 3.13 3.64 -6.65
C ILE A 85 3.50 3.45 -5.19
N LEU A 86 4.77 3.16 -4.96
CA LEU A 86 5.27 2.74 -3.66
C LEU A 86 6.76 3.04 -3.52
N ASN A 87 7.21 3.18 -2.28
CA ASN A 87 8.63 3.23 -1.99
C ASN A 87 9.24 1.83 -2.08
N LEU A 88 10.33 1.68 -2.82
CA LEU A 88 11.13 0.46 -2.89
C LEU A 88 12.56 0.77 -2.46
N ASN A 89 13.15 -0.16 -1.72
CA ASN A 89 14.55 -0.08 -1.31
C ASN A 89 15.45 -0.59 -2.42
N LYS A 90 16.69 -0.11 -2.52
CA LYS A 90 17.71 -0.75 -3.35
C LYS A 90 17.77 -2.27 -3.09
N GLY A 91 17.83 -3.05 -4.15
CA GLY A 91 18.01 -4.51 -4.07
C GLY A 91 16.85 -5.26 -4.73
N ASP A 92 16.66 -6.50 -4.30
CA ASP A 92 15.75 -7.43 -4.94
C ASP A 92 14.31 -7.30 -4.43
N HIS A 93 13.38 -7.44 -5.35
CA HIS A 93 11.95 -7.38 -5.12
C HIS A 93 11.22 -8.45 -5.92
N GLU A 94 9.98 -8.68 -5.53
CA GLU A 94 9.10 -9.61 -6.21
C GLU A 94 7.70 -9.04 -6.37
N ILE A 95 7.17 -9.17 -7.58
CA ILE A 95 5.75 -9.07 -7.87
C ILE A 95 5.20 -10.49 -7.91
N LYS A 96 4.33 -10.83 -6.98
CA LYS A 96 3.70 -12.15 -6.93
C LYS A 96 2.25 -12.07 -7.40
N PHE A 97 1.95 -12.85 -8.43
CA PHE A 97 0.65 -12.95 -9.09
C PHE A 97 -0.10 -14.16 -8.54
N TYR A 98 -1.33 -13.93 -8.08
CA TYR A 98 -2.23 -14.93 -7.54
C TYR A 98 -3.49 -15.00 -8.41
N PRO A 99 -3.54 -15.87 -9.43
CA PRO A 99 -4.74 -16.06 -10.23
C PRO A 99 -5.77 -16.94 -9.52
N LYS A 100 -7.05 -16.69 -9.78
CA LYS A 100 -8.15 -17.64 -9.58
C LYS A 100 -8.65 -18.06 -10.95
N ASN A 101 -8.68 -19.36 -11.23
CA ASN A 101 -9.12 -19.96 -12.50
C ASN A 101 -8.30 -19.55 -13.76
N GLY A 102 -7.49 -18.50 -13.69
CA GLY A 102 -6.59 -18.05 -14.75
C GLY A 102 -6.40 -16.54 -14.73
N ALA A 103 -5.42 -16.05 -15.48
CA ALA A 103 -5.29 -14.65 -15.89
C ALA A 103 -4.34 -14.54 -17.09
N ILE A 104 -4.43 -13.43 -17.84
CA ILE A 104 -3.47 -13.08 -18.89
C ILE A 104 -2.76 -11.78 -18.51
N ILE A 105 -1.45 -11.86 -18.26
CA ILE A 105 -0.58 -10.69 -18.18
C ILE A 105 -0.24 -10.29 -19.62
N THR A 106 -0.69 -9.11 -20.04
CA THR A 106 -0.68 -8.74 -21.46
C THR A 106 0.66 -8.18 -21.92
N ARG A 107 1.38 -7.51 -21.01
CA ARG A 107 2.71 -6.92 -21.19
C ARG A 107 3.61 -7.26 -20.00
N GLU A 108 4.91 -7.25 -20.21
CA GLU A 108 5.87 -7.37 -19.11
C GLU A 108 5.66 -6.22 -18.10
N PRO A 109 5.71 -6.46 -16.78
CA PRO A 109 5.61 -5.39 -15.79
C PRO A 109 6.70 -4.32 -16.02
N ALA A 110 6.30 -3.06 -16.06
CA ALA A 110 7.25 -1.95 -16.19
C ALA A 110 7.51 -1.32 -14.82
N ILE A 111 8.79 -1.25 -14.42
CA ILE A 111 9.25 -0.71 -13.15
C ILE A 111 10.07 0.55 -13.42
N ILE A 112 9.59 1.70 -12.95
CA ILE A 112 10.17 3.01 -13.28
C ILE A 112 10.28 3.83 -11.99
N GLN A 113 11.48 4.30 -11.66
CA GLN A 113 11.65 5.26 -10.57
C GLN A 113 11.07 6.62 -10.98
N ILE A 114 10.20 7.19 -10.16
CA ILE A 114 9.54 8.47 -10.45
C ILE A 114 10.50 9.62 -10.17
N LYS A 115 10.54 10.57 -11.11
CA LYS A 115 11.13 11.89 -10.90
C LYS A 115 10.04 12.94 -10.64
N PRO A 116 10.34 14.03 -9.93
CA PRO A 116 9.40 15.14 -9.73
C PRO A 116 8.75 15.59 -11.03
N GLY A 117 7.42 15.78 -11.00
CA GLY A 117 6.66 16.26 -12.16
C GLY A 117 6.47 15.25 -13.31
N GLN A 118 7.08 14.06 -13.24
CA GLN A 118 6.92 13.04 -14.27
C GLN A 118 5.48 12.49 -14.29
N ALA A 119 4.88 12.41 -15.48
CA ALA A 119 3.59 11.75 -15.66
C ALA A 119 3.71 10.24 -15.39
N ILE A 120 2.79 9.70 -14.59
CA ILE A 120 2.74 8.28 -14.24
C ILE A 120 1.96 7.44 -15.25
N ILE A 121 1.06 8.07 -16.01
CA ILE A 121 0.30 7.51 -17.12
C ILE A 121 0.43 8.50 -18.28
N GLN A 122 0.69 7.99 -19.49
CA GLN A 122 0.80 8.80 -20.70
C GLN A 122 0.11 8.10 -21.87
N ASN A 123 -0.80 8.83 -22.52
CA ASN A 123 -1.46 8.47 -23.77
C ASN A 123 -1.94 7.01 -23.86
N ILE A 124 -2.79 6.60 -22.91
CA ILE A 124 -3.46 5.30 -22.96
C ILE A 124 -4.90 5.49 -23.44
N GLN A 125 -5.42 4.52 -24.20
CA GLN A 125 -6.81 4.50 -24.66
C GLN A 125 -7.52 3.22 -24.19
N ALA A 126 -8.78 3.36 -23.78
CA ALA A 126 -9.57 2.23 -23.35
C ALA A 126 -9.98 1.35 -24.54
N GLU A 127 -9.93 0.03 -24.36
CA GLU A 127 -10.64 -0.88 -25.25
C GLU A 127 -12.15 -0.66 -25.12
N ASN A 128 -12.86 -0.72 -26.24
CA ASN A 128 -14.29 -0.50 -26.29
C ASN A 128 -15.03 -1.44 -25.34
N GLY A 129 -15.65 -0.86 -24.33
CA GLY A 129 -16.47 -1.57 -23.37
C GLY A 129 -17.06 -0.62 -22.36
N ASP A 130 -18.18 -1.03 -21.78
CA ASP A 130 -19.06 -0.10 -21.08
C ASP A 130 -18.92 -0.25 -19.56
N ARG A 131 -18.94 0.90 -18.87
CA ARG A 131 -19.04 1.04 -17.42
C ARG A 131 -18.12 0.13 -16.61
N ARG A 132 -16.84 0.09 -16.95
CA ARG A 132 -15.85 -0.79 -16.31
C ARG A 132 -14.64 -0.02 -15.77
N PRO A 133 -13.96 -0.51 -14.71
CA PRO A 133 -12.63 -0.04 -14.37
C PRO A 133 -11.68 -0.35 -15.52
N TRP A 134 -10.94 0.65 -15.97
CA TRP A 134 -9.97 0.52 -17.05
C TRP A 134 -8.55 0.78 -16.59
N SER A 135 -8.36 1.81 -15.74
CA SER A 135 -7.08 2.08 -15.10
C SER A 135 -7.27 2.31 -13.61
N THR A 136 -6.33 1.85 -12.79
CA THR A 136 -6.35 2.08 -11.34
C THR A 136 -4.94 2.44 -10.87
N ILE A 137 -4.81 3.50 -10.10
CA ILE A 137 -3.59 3.82 -9.36
C ILE A 137 -3.76 3.34 -7.93
N ALA A 138 -2.78 2.60 -7.43
CA ALA A 138 -2.68 2.20 -6.04
C ALA A 138 -1.47 2.86 -5.40
N LEU A 139 -1.71 3.92 -4.64
CA LEU A 139 -0.70 4.53 -3.78
C LEU A 139 -0.55 3.67 -2.53
N ILE A 140 0.64 3.18 -2.26
CA ILE A 140 0.93 2.33 -1.11
C ILE A 140 1.80 3.12 -0.14
N ASP A 141 1.20 3.49 0.99
CA ASP A 141 1.87 4.20 2.08
C ASP A 141 2.46 5.55 1.64
N LEU A 142 1.70 6.27 0.81
CA LEU A 142 2.08 7.55 0.24
C LEU A 142 0.91 8.53 0.33
N PRO A 143 1.18 9.80 0.68
CA PRO A 143 0.17 10.86 0.60
C PRO A 143 -0.13 11.25 -0.86
N LEU A 144 -1.22 11.99 -1.05
CA LEU A 144 -1.53 12.65 -2.31
C LEU A 144 -2.09 14.04 -2.03
N LYS A 145 -1.44 15.08 -2.53
CA LYS A 145 -1.92 16.47 -2.41
C LYS A 145 -2.72 16.87 -3.63
N ILE A 146 -2.15 16.65 -4.81
CA ILE A 146 -2.74 17.06 -6.08
C ILE A 146 -2.72 15.89 -7.07
N LEU A 147 -3.83 15.71 -7.76
CA LEU A 147 -3.97 14.83 -8.91
C LEU A 147 -4.34 15.69 -10.12
N ASP A 148 -3.49 15.71 -11.13
CA ASP A 148 -3.78 16.36 -12.41
C ASP A 148 -4.05 15.30 -13.46
N VAL A 149 -5.21 15.38 -14.12
CA VAL A 149 -5.66 14.43 -15.15
C VAL A 149 -5.99 15.19 -16.42
N SER A 150 -5.39 14.76 -17.53
CA SER A 150 -5.73 15.20 -18.88
C SER A 150 -6.43 14.07 -19.62
N ALA A 151 -7.67 14.29 -20.04
CA ALA A 151 -8.50 13.26 -20.67
C ALA A 151 -9.24 13.79 -21.90
N THR A 152 -9.49 12.88 -22.85
CA THR A 152 -10.27 13.14 -24.06
C THR A 152 -11.42 12.14 -24.14
N CYS A 153 -12.60 12.65 -24.46
CA CYS A 153 -13.80 11.85 -24.66
C CYS A 153 -14.52 12.35 -25.92
N GLU A 154 -14.79 11.45 -26.87
CA GLU A 154 -15.48 11.78 -28.11
C GLU A 154 -17.00 11.68 -27.96
N LYS A 155 -17.71 12.64 -28.57
CA LYS A 155 -19.15 12.51 -28.81
C LYS A 155 -19.36 11.51 -29.93
N LYS A 156 -20.13 10.46 -29.65
CA LYS A 156 -20.54 9.46 -30.65
C LYS A 156 -22.06 9.38 -30.73
N SER A 157 -22.55 8.89 -31.87
CA SER A 157 -23.99 8.65 -32.05
C SER A 157 -24.45 7.54 -31.12
N GLY A 158 -25.51 7.77 -30.36
CA GLY A 158 -26.04 6.83 -29.37
C GLY A 158 -25.29 6.89 -28.04
N ASP A 159 -24.07 6.34 -28.01
CA ASP A 159 -23.28 6.19 -26.78
C ASP A 159 -21.86 6.76 -26.93
N SER A 160 -21.59 7.82 -26.20
CA SER A 160 -20.34 8.61 -26.27
C SER A 160 -19.26 8.01 -25.38
N ASP A 161 -18.00 8.37 -25.62
CA ASP A 161 -16.95 8.03 -24.66
C ASP A 161 -17.17 8.84 -23.39
N ASP A 162 -17.12 8.21 -22.22
CA ASP A 162 -17.23 8.89 -20.93
C ASP A 162 -16.19 8.32 -19.96
N LEU A 163 -15.66 9.16 -19.07
CA LEU A 163 -14.66 8.78 -18.08
C LEU A 163 -15.08 9.23 -16.68
N LYS A 164 -15.03 8.29 -15.74
CA LYS A 164 -15.37 8.49 -14.33
C LYS A 164 -14.13 8.36 -13.47
N LEU A 165 -13.98 9.27 -12.52
CA LEU A 165 -12.95 9.27 -11.50
C LEU A 165 -13.55 8.87 -10.15
N ILE A 166 -12.90 7.93 -9.48
CA ILE A 166 -13.24 7.50 -8.12
C ILE A 166 -11.98 7.56 -7.27
N ILE A 167 -12.04 8.22 -6.11
CA ILE A 167 -10.94 8.32 -5.15
C ILE A 167 -11.41 7.71 -3.83
N ASP A 168 -10.77 6.63 -3.38
CA ASP A 168 -11.12 5.90 -2.15
C ASP A 168 -12.62 5.55 -2.04
N GLY A 169 -13.19 5.09 -3.16
CA GLY A 169 -14.60 4.73 -3.28
C GLY A 169 -15.57 5.92 -3.41
N ARG A 170 -15.07 7.17 -3.40
CA ARG A 170 -15.88 8.38 -3.62
C ARG A 170 -15.81 8.80 -5.08
N ILE A 171 -16.96 8.97 -5.72
CA ILE A 171 -17.04 9.42 -7.11
C ILE A 171 -16.85 10.93 -7.17
N GLU A 172 -15.88 11.38 -7.98
CA GLU A 172 -15.73 12.79 -8.34
C GLU A 172 -16.79 13.17 -9.37
N LYS A 173 -17.67 14.10 -8.99
CA LYS A 173 -18.86 14.44 -9.79
C LYS A 173 -18.59 15.61 -10.72
N ASN A 174 -19.11 15.49 -11.94
CA ASN A 174 -19.23 16.61 -12.86
C ASN A 174 -20.35 17.57 -12.38
N GLN A 175 -19.97 18.77 -11.95
CA GLN A 175 -20.91 19.79 -11.48
C GLN A 175 -21.73 20.43 -12.61
N GLU A 176 -21.26 20.31 -13.85
CA GLU A 176 -21.92 20.86 -15.05
C GLU A 176 -22.88 19.85 -15.68
N SER A 177 -22.97 18.63 -15.13
CA SER A 177 -23.82 17.57 -15.65
C SER A 177 -25.14 17.45 -14.89
N ASN A 178 -26.15 16.90 -15.56
CA ASN A 178 -27.43 16.59 -14.94
C ASN A 178 -27.33 15.41 -13.96
N TRP A 179 -28.41 15.12 -13.25
CA TRP A 179 -28.44 14.05 -12.24
C TRP A 179 -27.98 12.68 -12.76
N TRP A 180 -28.27 12.36 -14.01
CA TRP A 180 -27.97 11.07 -14.63
C TRP A 180 -26.51 10.95 -15.08
N GLY A 181 -25.94 12.04 -15.58
CA GLY A 181 -24.59 12.10 -16.13
C GLY A 181 -23.50 12.44 -15.12
N LYS A 182 -23.83 13.08 -13.99
CA LYS A 182 -22.85 13.63 -13.02
C LYS A 182 -21.78 12.67 -12.49
N ASN A 183 -21.99 11.36 -12.56
CA ASN A 183 -20.99 10.38 -12.12
C ASN A 183 -19.91 10.12 -13.17
N TRP A 184 -20.05 10.68 -14.37
CA TRP A 184 -19.05 10.68 -15.44
C TRP A 184 -18.44 12.08 -15.50
N PHE A 185 -17.19 12.20 -15.04
CA PHE A 185 -16.54 13.49 -14.86
C PHE A 185 -16.23 14.15 -16.21
N TRP A 186 -15.61 13.39 -17.11
CA TRP A 186 -15.39 13.78 -18.50
C TRP A 186 -16.44 13.09 -19.35
N GLN A 187 -17.20 13.87 -20.12
CA GLN A 187 -18.30 13.33 -20.91
C GLN A 187 -18.12 13.66 -22.37
N GLY A 188 -18.23 12.67 -23.24
CA GLY A 188 -17.96 12.84 -24.67
C GLY A 188 -18.91 13.83 -25.32
N HIS A 189 -20.18 13.86 -24.90
CA HIS A 189 -21.13 14.85 -25.42
C HIS A 189 -20.79 16.31 -25.05
N GLN A 190 -20.09 16.54 -23.93
CA GLN A 190 -19.61 17.86 -23.51
C GLN A 190 -18.27 18.20 -24.17
N LEU A 191 -17.34 17.25 -24.15
CA LEU A 191 -15.97 17.46 -24.63
C LEU A 191 -15.84 17.39 -26.14
N GLN A 192 -16.71 16.65 -26.85
CA GLN A 192 -16.74 16.56 -28.31
C GLN A 192 -15.36 16.26 -28.93
N GLY A 193 -14.55 15.42 -28.28
CA GLY A 193 -13.21 15.06 -28.73
C GLY A 193 -12.10 16.03 -28.32
N TYR A 194 -12.42 17.15 -27.66
CA TYR A 194 -11.40 18.03 -27.07
C TYR A 194 -10.82 17.44 -25.78
N THR A 195 -9.55 17.73 -25.54
CA THR A 195 -8.85 17.39 -24.30
C THR A 195 -9.25 18.37 -23.20
N LYS A 196 -9.55 17.85 -22.00
CA LYS A 196 -9.77 18.64 -20.79
C LYS A 196 -8.77 18.23 -19.72
N GLU A 197 -7.99 19.20 -19.25
CA GLU A 197 -7.17 19.09 -18.05
C GLU A 197 -8.02 19.41 -16.82
N SER A 198 -7.84 18.66 -15.74
CA SER A 198 -8.56 18.87 -14.49
C SER A 198 -7.67 18.55 -13.31
N ARG A 199 -7.64 19.49 -12.36
CA ARG A 199 -6.88 19.42 -11.12
C ARG A 199 -7.79 19.06 -9.95
N PHE A 200 -7.37 18.08 -9.16
CA PHE A 200 -8.07 17.63 -7.96
C PHE A 200 -7.16 17.84 -6.75
N TYR A 201 -7.62 18.67 -5.80
CA TYR A 201 -6.96 18.86 -4.51
C TYR A 201 -7.47 17.82 -3.52
N THR A 202 -6.75 16.70 -3.42
CA THR A 202 -7.23 15.51 -2.70
C THR A 202 -6.90 15.57 -1.21
N ASN A 203 -5.73 16.11 -0.86
CA ASN A 203 -5.22 16.23 0.51
C ASN A 203 -5.29 14.90 1.29
N LEU A 204 -5.05 13.78 0.61
CA LEU A 204 -4.94 12.48 1.24
C LEU A 204 -3.67 12.43 2.10
N GLU A 205 -3.84 12.00 3.34
CA GLU A 205 -2.73 11.74 4.26
C GLU A 205 -1.93 10.54 3.79
N LYS A 206 -0.80 10.27 4.45
CA LYS A 206 0.00 9.09 4.14
C LYS A 206 -0.79 7.83 4.47
N GLY A 207 -0.94 6.96 3.47
CA GLY A 207 -1.68 5.72 3.63
C GLY A 207 -1.78 4.93 2.33
N VAL A 208 -2.68 3.95 2.30
CA VAL A 208 -3.06 3.27 1.06
C VAL A 208 -4.23 4.01 0.45
N HIS A 209 -4.13 4.37 -0.83
CA HIS A 209 -5.20 5.07 -1.56
C HIS A 209 -5.41 4.46 -2.95
N TYR A 210 -6.66 4.43 -3.39
CA TYR A 210 -7.04 3.96 -4.72
C TYR A 210 -7.70 5.06 -5.53
N ILE A 211 -7.13 5.30 -6.72
CA ILE A 211 -7.70 6.20 -7.73
C ILE A 211 -8.10 5.35 -8.92
N GLU A 212 -9.40 5.30 -9.23
CA GLU A 212 -9.95 4.50 -10.31
C GLU A 212 -10.44 5.39 -11.45
N PHE A 213 -10.10 4.96 -12.66
CA PHE A 213 -10.61 5.48 -13.91
C PHE A 213 -11.52 4.42 -14.53
N TRP A 214 -12.81 4.71 -14.53
CA TRP A 214 -13.82 3.87 -15.16
C TRP A 214 -14.16 4.44 -16.53
N ALA A 215 -14.15 3.58 -17.55
CA ALA A 215 -14.44 3.94 -18.93
C ALA A 215 -15.86 3.50 -19.31
N ASP A 216 -16.52 4.35 -20.10
CA ASP A 216 -17.59 3.98 -21.02
C ASP A 216 -17.03 4.14 -22.43
N ARG A 217 -17.10 3.08 -23.25
CA ARG A 217 -16.57 3.04 -24.62
C ARG A 217 -15.04 3.18 -24.69
N THR A 218 -14.48 4.19 -25.36
CA THR A 218 -13.02 4.27 -25.68
C THR A 218 -12.35 5.60 -25.28
N PRO A 219 -12.55 6.14 -24.07
CA PRO A 219 -11.91 7.39 -23.66
C PRO A 219 -10.37 7.26 -23.64
N VAL A 220 -9.71 8.41 -23.70
CA VAL A 220 -8.24 8.52 -23.65
C VAL A 220 -7.83 9.24 -22.37
N LEU A 221 -6.85 8.68 -21.67
CA LEU A 221 -6.08 9.37 -20.64
C LEU A 221 -4.78 9.86 -21.30
N ASN A 222 -4.71 11.15 -21.59
CA ASN A 222 -3.55 11.77 -22.24
C ASN A 222 -2.37 11.85 -21.26
N SER A 223 -2.64 12.27 -20.02
CA SER A 223 -1.64 12.27 -18.95
C SER A 223 -2.29 12.20 -17.58
N VAL A 224 -1.57 11.61 -16.62
CA VAL A 224 -1.86 11.71 -15.19
C VAL A 224 -0.59 12.08 -14.46
N HIS A 225 -0.63 13.15 -13.67
CA HIS A 225 0.45 13.61 -12.81
C HIS A 225 -0.01 13.62 -11.35
N LEU A 226 0.92 13.34 -10.44
CA LEU A 226 0.69 13.37 -9.01
C LEU A 226 1.65 14.34 -8.34
N ASP A 227 1.13 15.11 -7.40
CA ASP A 227 1.92 15.78 -6.38
C ASP A 227 1.68 15.06 -5.05
N LEU A 228 2.72 14.38 -4.56
CA LEU A 228 2.69 13.68 -3.29
C LEU A 228 2.88 14.65 -2.11
N GLY A 229 3.25 15.92 -2.35
CA GLY A 229 3.63 16.86 -1.30
C GLY A 229 4.91 16.43 -0.56
N ILE A 230 5.79 15.70 -1.25
CA ILE A 230 7.08 15.23 -0.75
C ILE A 230 8.16 16.04 -1.46
N HIS A 231 9.06 16.65 -0.70
CA HIS A 231 10.21 17.34 -1.27
C HIS A 231 11.20 16.30 -1.80
N PHE A 232 11.44 16.33 -3.10
CA PHE A 232 12.54 15.63 -3.73
C PHE A 232 13.71 16.61 -3.77
N ASP A 233 14.77 16.36 -3.02
CA ASP A 233 15.97 17.18 -3.13
C ASP A 233 16.51 17.15 -4.55
N SER A 234 16.67 18.34 -5.10
CA SER A 234 17.55 18.57 -6.25
C SER A 234 18.98 18.73 -5.72
N PRO A 235 20.01 18.09 -6.31
CA PRO A 235 21.37 18.13 -5.78
C PRO A 235 22.12 19.47 -5.87
N GLU A 236 21.51 20.60 -6.27
CA GLU A 236 22.33 21.73 -6.77
C GLU A 236 22.17 23.11 -6.13
N ASP A 237 21.25 23.43 -5.20
CA ASP A 237 21.18 24.84 -4.74
C ASP A 237 20.70 25.13 -3.30
N SER A 238 20.69 24.17 -2.36
CA SER A 238 20.41 24.49 -0.95
C SER A 238 21.69 24.61 -0.12
N LYS A 239 22.03 25.84 0.29
CA LYS A 239 23.04 26.14 1.35
C LYS A 239 22.56 25.80 2.76
N ASP A 240 21.55 24.95 2.88
CA ASP A 240 21.03 24.42 4.13
C ASP A 240 21.11 22.89 3.97
N ASP A 241 22.02 22.26 4.72
CA ASP A 241 22.27 20.81 4.73
C ASP A 241 21.10 20.07 5.38
N THR A 242 19.89 20.23 4.87
CA THR A 242 18.77 19.33 5.18
C THR A 242 18.68 18.33 4.04
N PRO A 243 19.40 17.20 4.10
CA PRO A 243 19.29 16.16 3.09
C PRO A 243 17.85 15.64 3.05
N LEU A 244 17.50 15.04 1.91
CA LEU A 244 16.31 14.27 1.62
C LEU A 244 15.94 13.63 2.95
N GLN A 245 14.73 13.88 3.46
CA GLN A 245 14.19 12.94 4.43
C GLN A 245 14.01 11.62 3.69
N ASN A 246 15.11 10.87 3.57
CA ASN A 246 15.18 9.53 3.06
C ASN A 246 14.24 8.75 3.96
N ILE A 247 13.05 8.41 3.43
CA ILE A 247 12.09 7.58 4.14
C ILE A 247 12.87 6.38 4.70
N PRO A 248 12.90 6.18 6.03
CA PRO A 248 13.75 5.18 6.63
C PRO A 248 13.46 3.80 6.06
N ASN A 249 14.53 3.05 5.80
CA ASN A 249 14.43 1.69 5.29
C ASN A 249 15.37 0.73 6.03
N VAL A 250 15.28 -0.56 5.75
CA VAL A 250 16.02 -1.58 6.49
C VAL A 250 17.54 -1.38 6.43
N ASP A 251 18.05 -0.79 5.33
CA ASP A 251 19.47 -0.54 5.09
C ASP A 251 19.93 0.83 5.59
N ASN A 252 19.04 1.82 5.57
CA ASN A 252 19.24 3.14 6.16
C ASN A 252 18.07 3.47 7.10
N PRO A 253 18.05 2.89 8.32
CA PRO A 253 16.93 3.06 9.24
C PRO A 253 17.06 4.32 10.09
N LYS A 254 17.99 5.23 9.78
CA LYS A 254 18.21 6.42 10.58
C LYS A 254 16.95 7.29 10.61
N TRP A 255 16.56 7.70 11.81
CA TRP A 255 15.40 8.54 12.06
C TRP A 255 15.54 9.92 11.41
N THR A 256 14.46 10.36 10.79
CA THR A 256 14.37 11.60 10.00
C THR A 256 13.86 12.80 10.80
N GLY A 257 13.63 12.64 12.10
CA GLY A 257 12.99 13.66 12.95
C GLY A 257 11.51 13.35 13.25
N SER A 258 10.91 12.36 12.59
CA SER A 258 9.53 11.91 12.81
C SER A 258 9.41 10.41 12.58
N PHE A 259 8.71 9.70 13.48
CA PHE A 259 8.37 8.28 13.28
C PHE A 259 7.18 8.09 12.34
N ASN A 260 6.41 9.15 12.01
CA ASN A 260 5.34 9.06 11.02
C ASN A 260 5.87 8.89 9.59
N ASP A 261 7.16 9.12 9.38
CA ASP A 261 7.82 9.00 8.08
C ASP A 261 8.13 7.53 7.77
N ASP A 262 8.20 6.66 8.79
CA ASP A 262 8.42 5.22 8.64
C ASP A 262 7.30 4.57 7.85
N THR A 263 7.61 3.52 7.09
CA THR A 263 6.54 2.68 6.52
C THR A 263 5.82 1.86 7.58
N GLU A 264 4.61 1.36 7.31
CA GLU A 264 3.89 0.44 8.22
C GLU A 264 4.76 -0.77 8.66
N GLN A 265 5.59 -1.30 7.76
CA GLN A 265 6.56 -2.35 8.09
C GLN A 265 7.72 -1.84 8.94
N MET A 266 8.25 -0.65 8.63
CA MET A 266 9.35 -0.06 9.37
C MET A 266 8.95 0.29 10.81
N ILE A 267 7.80 0.94 11.01
CA ILE A 267 7.35 1.32 12.36
C ILE A 267 7.09 0.08 13.22
N LEU A 268 6.53 -0.98 12.62
CA LEU A 268 6.36 -2.27 13.29
C LEU A 268 7.71 -2.92 13.62
N ALA A 269 8.68 -2.88 12.69
CA ALA A 269 10.03 -3.39 12.93
C ALA A 269 10.72 -2.65 14.09
N ARG A 270 10.60 -1.32 14.17
CA ARG A 270 11.10 -0.52 15.29
C ARG A 270 10.42 -0.93 16.60
N ALA A 271 9.09 -1.12 16.60
CA ALA A 271 8.40 -1.54 17.82
C ALA A 271 8.89 -2.91 18.32
N ILE A 272 9.06 -3.89 17.42
CA ILE A 272 9.62 -5.19 17.78
C ILE A 272 11.06 -5.04 18.30
N TRP A 273 11.87 -4.18 17.68
CA TRP A 273 13.24 -3.92 18.10
C TRP A 273 13.33 -3.28 19.49
N GLY A 274 12.47 -2.30 19.77
CA GLY A 274 12.41 -1.63 21.08
C GLY A 274 12.03 -2.59 22.19
N GLU A 275 11.05 -3.45 21.92
CA GLU A 275 10.48 -4.37 22.92
C GLU A 275 11.28 -5.66 23.09
N ALA A 276 11.98 -6.11 22.04
CA ALA A 276 12.44 -7.49 21.97
C ALA A 276 13.76 -7.74 21.21
N ARG A 277 14.59 -6.71 20.97
CA ARG A 277 15.90 -6.88 20.29
C ARG A 277 16.85 -7.91 20.94
N GLY A 278 16.69 -8.19 22.23
CA GLY A 278 17.48 -9.16 22.99
C GLY A 278 16.84 -10.55 23.16
N THR A 279 15.68 -10.79 22.56
CA THR A 279 14.87 -12.03 22.76
C THR A 279 14.97 -12.98 21.56
N SER A 280 14.36 -14.17 21.66
CA SER A 280 14.27 -15.10 20.53
C SER A 280 13.47 -14.56 19.33
N GLU A 281 13.53 -15.30 18.23
CA GLU A 281 12.67 -15.06 17.07
C GLU A 281 11.18 -15.28 17.42
N GLU A 282 10.86 -16.32 18.20
CA GLU A 282 9.51 -16.64 18.64
C GLU A 282 8.90 -15.50 19.47
N ALA A 283 9.66 -14.91 20.39
CA ALA A 283 9.23 -13.77 21.19
C ALA A 283 8.97 -12.52 20.31
N ARG A 284 9.85 -12.24 19.34
CA ARG A 284 9.67 -11.15 18.37
C ARG A 284 8.43 -11.34 17.50
N ILE A 285 8.19 -12.55 16.99
CA ILE A 285 6.99 -12.91 16.23
C ILE A 285 5.73 -12.72 17.09
N ALA A 286 5.77 -13.15 18.35
CA ALA A 286 4.65 -13.03 19.28
C ALA A 286 4.29 -11.57 19.58
N ILE A 287 5.29 -10.72 19.86
CA ILE A 287 5.07 -9.28 20.03
C ILE A 287 4.45 -8.68 18.77
N ALA A 288 5.03 -8.92 17.59
CA ALA A 288 4.51 -8.43 16.32
C ALA A 288 3.03 -8.80 16.10
N TRP A 289 2.67 -10.05 16.38
CA TRP A 289 1.28 -10.51 16.31
C TRP A 289 0.37 -9.81 17.32
N SER A 290 0.84 -9.57 18.54
CA SER A 290 0.05 -8.83 19.53
C SER A 290 -0.28 -7.39 19.09
N ILE A 291 0.64 -6.72 18.39
CA ILE A 291 0.43 -5.38 17.80
C ILE A 291 -0.59 -5.49 16.67
N LYS A 292 -0.38 -6.42 15.73
CA LYS A 292 -1.30 -6.65 14.61
C LYS A 292 -2.72 -6.99 15.07
N ASN A 293 -2.86 -7.78 16.13
CA ASN A 293 -4.16 -8.16 16.69
C ASN A 293 -4.92 -6.98 17.31
N ARG A 294 -4.28 -5.82 17.53
CA ARG A 294 -4.96 -4.57 17.92
C ARG A 294 -5.59 -3.84 16.73
N LEU A 295 -5.11 -4.07 15.51
CA LEU A 295 -5.56 -3.37 14.30
C LEU A 295 -7.07 -3.54 14.07
N GLY A 296 -7.79 -2.43 13.96
CA GLY A 296 -9.23 -2.35 13.77
C GLY A 296 -10.08 -2.61 15.02
N LYS A 297 -9.50 -2.94 16.19
CA LYS A 297 -10.28 -3.18 17.43
C LYS A 297 -10.83 -1.90 18.07
N ARG A 298 -10.19 -0.77 17.79
CA ARG A 298 -10.66 0.57 18.19
C ARG A 298 -10.65 1.46 16.96
N LYS A 299 -11.51 2.47 16.94
CA LYS A 299 -11.56 3.44 15.84
C LYS A 299 -10.21 4.14 15.65
N SER A 300 -9.48 4.38 16.74
CA SER A 300 -8.15 5.00 16.73
C SER A 300 -7.01 4.04 16.41
N TRP A 301 -7.28 2.75 16.15
CA TRP A 301 -6.26 1.72 15.89
C TRP A 301 -6.41 1.17 14.47
N ASP A 302 -6.51 2.07 13.50
CA ASP A 302 -6.68 1.76 12.08
C ASP A 302 -5.36 1.57 11.31
N THR A 303 -4.22 2.01 11.88
CA THR A 303 -2.85 1.82 11.34
C THR A 303 -1.88 1.34 12.43
N TYR A 304 -0.72 0.79 12.03
CA TYR A 304 0.34 0.44 12.98
C TYR A 304 0.90 1.69 13.67
N HIS A 305 1.07 2.80 12.94
CA HIS A 305 1.47 4.09 13.51
C HIS A 305 0.55 4.51 14.65
N ASN A 306 -0.76 4.48 14.45
CA ASN A 306 -1.72 4.91 15.46
C ASN A 306 -1.74 4.00 16.70
N ILE A 307 -1.40 2.72 16.55
CA ILE A 307 -1.24 1.79 17.68
C ILE A 307 0.07 2.05 18.42
N ILE A 308 1.18 2.17 17.68
CA ILE A 308 2.54 2.20 18.22
C ILE A 308 2.86 3.56 18.86
N LEU A 309 2.48 4.64 18.18
CA LEU A 309 2.71 6.01 18.61
C LEU A 309 1.61 6.56 19.52
N GLN A 310 0.64 5.73 19.95
CA GLN A 310 -0.29 6.15 20.97
C GLN A 310 0.42 6.25 22.34
N PRO A 311 0.20 7.32 23.12
CA PRO A 311 0.84 7.50 24.42
C PRO A 311 0.71 6.27 25.32
N SER A 312 1.83 5.92 25.97
CA SER A 312 1.95 4.78 26.90
C SER A 312 1.71 3.38 26.32
N GLN A 313 1.60 3.22 25.00
CA GLN A 313 1.51 1.87 24.40
C GLN A 313 2.86 1.15 24.34
N TYR A 314 3.90 1.86 23.90
CA TYR A 314 5.27 1.35 23.78
C TYR A 314 6.24 2.42 24.28
N SER A 315 6.84 2.20 25.45
CA SER A 315 7.67 3.22 26.12
C SER A 315 8.91 3.57 25.31
N ALA A 316 9.44 2.65 24.51
CA ALA A 316 10.65 2.84 23.71
C ALA A 316 10.57 4.00 22.70
N PHE A 317 9.37 4.45 22.32
CA PHE A 317 9.16 5.57 21.39
C PHE A 317 9.09 6.95 22.07
N TRP A 318 9.06 6.99 23.40
CA TRP A 318 8.89 8.22 24.16
C TRP A 318 10.19 8.63 24.82
N GLU A 319 10.48 9.93 24.75
CA GLU A 319 11.62 10.50 25.43
C GLU A 319 11.31 10.60 26.93
N THR A 320 11.85 9.69 27.71
CA THR A 320 11.90 9.83 29.17
C THR A 320 13.23 10.44 29.57
N PHE A 321 13.21 11.38 30.50
CA PHE A 321 14.44 11.95 31.07
C PHE A 321 14.99 11.03 32.18
N PRO A 322 16.30 10.73 32.23
CA PRO A 322 17.35 11.05 31.24
C PRO A 322 17.29 10.15 29.99
N GLU A 323 17.88 10.59 28.87
CA GLU A 323 17.82 9.95 27.55
C GLU A 323 17.74 8.42 27.58
N ASP A 324 16.59 7.87 27.14
CA ASP A 324 16.37 6.43 27.07
C ASP A 324 17.22 5.79 25.94
N ASN A 325 18.09 4.84 26.31
CA ASN A 325 18.87 4.04 25.36
C ASN A 325 18.00 3.27 24.36
N ASN A 326 16.75 2.94 24.71
CA ASN A 326 15.79 2.33 23.80
C ASN A 326 15.40 3.29 22.67
N LEU A 327 15.12 4.56 22.99
CA LEU A 327 14.78 5.55 21.97
C LEU A 327 15.96 5.79 21.02
N LYS A 328 17.20 5.78 21.52
CA LYS A 328 18.40 5.82 20.66
C LYS A 328 18.48 4.61 19.73
N ALA A 329 18.28 3.41 20.28
CA ALA A 329 18.27 2.17 19.50
C ALA A 329 17.11 2.11 18.49
N LEU A 330 15.99 2.81 18.74
CA LEU A 330 14.92 2.97 17.77
C LEU A 330 15.26 3.99 16.71
N ARG A 331 15.87 5.13 17.07
CA ARG A 331 16.23 6.19 16.12
C ARG A 331 17.34 5.75 15.16
N ASP A 332 18.21 4.87 15.62
CA ASP A 332 19.28 4.30 14.80
C ASP A 332 19.54 2.83 15.18
N PRO A 333 18.73 1.87 14.66
CA PRO A 333 18.87 0.44 14.95
C PRO A 333 20.21 -0.17 14.56
N LEU A 334 20.92 0.44 13.60
CA LEU A 334 22.25 0.00 13.18
C LEU A 334 23.37 0.77 13.90
N GLY A 335 23.09 1.96 14.42
CA GLY A 335 24.03 2.80 15.14
C GLY A 335 25.30 3.09 14.32
N THR A 336 26.41 3.29 15.00
CA THR A 336 27.77 3.26 14.41
C THR A 336 28.36 1.85 14.38
N THR A 337 27.55 0.80 14.53
CA THR A 337 28.07 -0.55 14.78
C THR A 337 28.45 -1.26 13.48
N ASP A 338 29.74 -1.55 13.30
CA ASP A 338 30.23 -2.50 12.28
C ASP A 338 29.88 -3.98 12.65
N ASN A 339 28.99 -4.20 13.62
CA ASN A 339 28.63 -5.53 14.10
C ASN A 339 27.64 -6.20 13.15
N ILE A 340 28.16 -7.07 12.29
CA ILE A 340 27.39 -7.86 11.34
C ILE A 340 26.23 -8.65 11.99
N ASN A 341 26.33 -9.02 13.27
CA ASN A 341 25.27 -9.74 13.96
C ASN A 341 24.07 -8.85 14.28
N ASP A 342 24.28 -7.60 14.67
CA ASP A 342 23.19 -6.67 14.96
C ASP A 342 22.48 -6.25 13.68
N TYR A 343 23.24 -6.05 12.60
CA TYR A 343 22.69 -5.87 11.25
C TYR A 343 21.79 -7.02 10.80
N LYS A 344 22.25 -8.26 10.96
CA LYS A 344 21.45 -9.46 10.64
C LYS A 344 20.19 -9.55 11.50
N LYS A 345 20.30 -9.27 12.81
CA LYS A 345 19.14 -9.26 13.72
C LYS A 345 18.13 -8.18 13.36
N TRP A 346 18.57 -6.98 13.01
CA TRP A 346 17.70 -5.89 12.55
C TRP A 346 16.98 -6.26 11.26
N ARG A 347 17.71 -6.71 10.23
CA ARG A 347 17.10 -7.19 8.97
C ARG A 347 16.06 -8.28 9.22
N LYS A 348 16.40 -9.27 10.05
CA LYS A 348 15.47 -10.34 10.42
C LYS A 348 14.24 -9.82 11.17
N THR A 349 14.39 -8.78 11.99
CA THR A 349 13.28 -8.12 12.69
C THR A 349 12.35 -7.41 11.70
N TYR A 350 12.93 -6.73 10.71
CA TYR A 350 12.18 -6.11 9.61
C TYR A 350 11.44 -7.15 8.74
N GLU A 351 12.06 -8.30 8.46
CA GLU A 351 11.42 -9.43 7.77
C GLU A 351 10.23 -9.97 8.56
N ILE A 352 10.40 -10.21 9.87
CA ILE A 352 9.31 -10.66 10.77
C ILE A 352 8.13 -9.68 10.71
N ALA A 353 8.39 -8.37 10.77
CA ALA A 353 7.35 -7.36 10.66
C ALA A 353 6.55 -7.51 9.35
N GLY A 354 7.24 -7.64 8.21
CA GLY A 354 6.62 -7.84 6.91
C GLY A 354 5.79 -9.13 6.84
N ASP A 355 6.35 -10.25 7.29
CA ASP A 355 5.66 -11.54 7.26
C ASP A 355 4.43 -11.58 8.18
N VAL A 356 4.47 -10.91 9.32
CA VAL A 356 3.31 -10.75 10.20
C VAL A 356 2.25 -9.85 9.54
N ILE A 357 2.63 -8.72 8.94
CA ILE A 357 1.71 -7.85 8.18
C ILE A 357 0.99 -8.65 7.08
N SER A 358 1.75 -9.44 6.33
CA SER A 358 1.25 -10.27 5.23
C SER A 358 0.53 -11.55 5.67
N GLN A 359 0.64 -11.93 6.95
CA GLN A 359 0.12 -13.19 7.52
C GLN A 359 0.77 -14.44 6.93
N ASN A 360 2.07 -14.36 6.62
CA ASN A 360 2.86 -15.49 6.11
C ASN A 360 3.37 -16.41 7.21
N ILE A 361 3.44 -15.91 8.46
CA ILE A 361 3.83 -16.67 9.65
C ILE A 361 2.62 -16.73 10.59
N PRO A 362 2.25 -17.88 11.17
CA PRO A 362 1.06 -18.02 12.01
C PRO A 362 1.12 -17.21 13.32
N ASP A 363 -0.05 -16.88 13.87
CA ASP A 363 -0.17 -16.22 15.18
C ASP A 363 0.13 -17.18 16.33
N LEU A 364 1.31 -17.06 16.92
CA LEU A 364 1.75 -17.84 18.09
C LEU A 364 0.99 -17.48 19.37
N THR A 365 0.37 -16.29 19.42
CA THR A 365 -0.23 -15.71 20.63
C THR A 365 -1.70 -16.09 20.85
N LYS A 366 -2.30 -16.81 19.88
CA LYS A 366 -3.71 -17.20 19.90
C LYS A 366 -4.65 -15.98 20.02
N GLY A 367 -4.37 -14.92 19.24
CA GLY A 367 -5.19 -13.71 19.20
C GLY A 367 -4.94 -12.70 20.32
N ALA A 368 -3.85 -12.85 21.08
CA ALA A 368 -3.55 -11.93 22.18
C ALA A 368 -3.36 -10.50 21.68
N THR A 369 -3.71 -9.52 22.50
CA THR A 369 -3.55 -8.09 22.22
C THR A 369 -2.64 -7.39 23.22
N HIS A 370 -2.36 -8.02 24.36
CA HIS A 370 -1.55 -7.43 25.41
C HIS A 370 -0.52 -8.44 25.88
N TYR A 371 0.61 -7.96 26.38
CA TYR A 371 1.62 -8.79 27.02
C TYR A 371 2.30 -8.01 28.12
N TYR A 372 2.93 -8.72 29.05
CA TYR A 372 3.86 -8.15 30.01
C TYR A 372 4.95 -9.16 30.36
N ASP A 373 6.10 -8.64 30.77
CA ASP A 373 7.23 -9.42 31.25
C ASP A 373 6.97 -9.96 32.66
N ASP A 374 7.12 -11.26 32.89
CA ASP A 374 6.82 -11.90 34.17
C ASP A 374 7.76 -11.50 35.33
N SER A 375 8.82 -10.74 35.03
CA SER A 375 9.64 -10.05 36.04
C SER A 375 8.94 -8.89 36.74
N ILE A 376 7.85 -8.35 36.18
CA ILE A 376 7.07 -7.26 36.80
C ILE A 376 5.80 -7.77 37.49
N LYS A 377 5.25 -6.95 38.39
CA LYS A 377 3.94 -7.22 39.01
C LYS A 377 2.86 -7.27 37.93
N ALA A 378 2.05 -8.33 37.97
CA ALA A 378 0.94 -8.53 37.05
C ALA A 378 0.05 -7.28 36.97
N PRO A 379 -0.14 -6.71 35.77
CA PRO A 379 -1.02 -5.56 35.58
C PRO A 379 -2.48 -5.91 35.86
N PHE A 380 -3.28 -4.92 36.30
CA PHE A 380 -4.70 -5.14 36.64
C PHE A 380 -5.56 -5.64 35.46
N TRP A 381 -5.12 -5.40 34.23
CA TRP A 381 -5.82 -5.83 33.01
C TRP A 381 -5.51 -7.28 32.61
N ALA A 382 -4.56 -7.95 33.26
CA ALA A 382 -4.05 -9.27 32.88
C ALA A 382 -4.98 -10.42 33.30
N ASN A 383 -6.21 -10.44 32.76
CA ASN A 383 -7.26 -11.37 33.21
C ASN A 383 -7.51 -12.57 32.28
N ASP A 384 -7.30 -12.45 30.96
CA ASP A 384 -7.55 -13.53 29.99
C ASP A 384 -6.26 -14.01 29.32
N PHE A 385 -5.51 -14.83 30.07
CA PHE A 385 -4.22 -15.42 29.66
C PHE A 385 -4.39 -16.34 28.45
N LYS A 386 -3.47 -16.22 27.48
CA LYS A 386 -3.47 -17.03 26.26
C LYS A 386 -2.29 -17.99 26.19
N ILE A 387 -1.09 -17.46 26.38
CA ILE A 387 0.16 -18.23 26.24
C ILE A 387 1.31 -17.48 26.90
N LYS A 388 2.34 -18.22 27.30
CA LYS A 388 3.64 -17.68 27.72
C LYS A 388 4.70 -18.07 26.69
N ILE A 389 5.48 -17.09 26.23
CA ILE A 389 6.61 -17.28 25.31
C ILE A 389 7.81 -16.61 25.97
N GLU A 390 8.84 -17.40 26.30
CA GLU A 390 9.93 -16.98 27.19
C GLU A 390 9.40 -16.42 28.51
N ASN A 391 9.77 -15.19 28.87
CA ASN A 391 9.30 -14.46 30.04
C ASN A 391 8.06 -13.59 29.75
N LEU A 392 7.53 -13.59 28.52
CA LEU A 392 6.38 -12.78 28.14
C LEU A 392 5.07 -13.55 28.30
N ASN A 393 4.16 -13.04 29.14
CA ASN A 393 2.81 -13.56 29.27
C ASN A 393 1.86 -12.77 28.36
N PHE A 394 1.18 -13.46 27.44
CA PHE A 394 0.26 -12.88 26.47
C PHE A 394 -1.20 -13.05 26.88
N PHE A 395 -1.99 -11.99 26.71
CA PHE A 395 -3.38 -11.89 27.12
C PHE A 395 -4.26 -11.32 26.02
N TYR A 396 -5.53 -11.70 26.03
CA TYR A 396 -6.56 -10.96 25.33
C TYR A 396 -7.18 -9.96 26.30
N SER A 397 -7.27 -8.70 25.91
CA SER A 397 -8.12 -7.73 26.62
C SER A 397 -9.23 -7.27 25.69
N LYS A 398 -10.44 -7.17 26.22
CA LYS A 398 -11.65 -6.74 25.50
C LYS A 398 -11.62 -5.25 25.20
#